data_AF-A0A6N7X402-F1
#
_entry.id   AF-A0A6N7X402-F1
#
_cell.length_a   1.000
_cell.length_b   1.000
_cell.length_c   1.000
_cell.angle_alpha   90.00
_cell.angle_beta   90.00
_cell.angle_gamma   90.00
#
_symmetry.space_group_name_H-M   'P 1'
#
loop_
_entity.id
_entity.type
_entity.pdbx_description
1 polymer ?
#
loop_
_entity_poly.entity_id
_entity_poly.type
_entity_poly.pdbx_seq_one_letter_code
_entity_poly.pdbx_strand_id
1 'polypeptide(L)'
;MEIRIEEIINAIATSAKDTEYYYDTETGDLEMTIDGEILGNRDIDLTDDERYIRLPDRYELDEKKMVTDFARHADDPVLRAKLLQVISQDDSLNLFRETVQDLNVSVHWDHYREAAFRKVATEWCDYNDIDYVDENRDRVIEGAVYRHFKGKKYRVLGVAKHSETLEELVIYQSMDADKVLWARPKKMFCSKVTVDGEEKERFELVERP
;
A
#
# COMPACT_ATOMS: atom_id res chain seq x y z
N MET A 1 -1.89 0.25 21.90
CA MET A 1 -1.82 -1.15 21.41
C MET A 1 -1.76 -1.02 19.91
N GLU A 2 -0.78 -1.66 19.25
CA GLU A 2 -0.48 -1.34 17.86
C GLU A 2 -0.95 -2.46 16.93
N ILE A 3 -1.83 -2.15 15.98
CA ILE A 3 -2.22 -3.07 14.91
C ILE A 3 -1.24 -2.97 13.73
N ARG A 4 -0.99 -4.08 13.04
CA ARG A 4 -0.20 -4.06 11.81
C ARG A 4 -1.07 -3.64 10.63
N ILE A 5 -0.61 -2.66 9.85
CA ILE A 5 -1.31 -2.20 8.65
C ILE A 5 -1.52 -3.34 7.65
N GLU A 6 -0.60 -4.30 7.58
CA GLU A 6 -0.73 -5.50 6.76
C GLU A 6 -1.96 -6.34 7.12
N GLU A 7 -2.39 -6.37 8.38
CA GLU A 7 -3.60 -7.10 8.80
C GLU A 7 -4.86 -6.41 8.28
N ILE A 8 -4.91 -5.09 8.38
CA ILE A 8 -6.02 -4.29 7.83
C ILE A 8 -6.07 -4.39 6.31
N ILE A 9 -4.92 -4.28 5.62
CA ILE A 9 -4.85 -4.44 4.16
C ILE A 9 -5.35 -5.83 3.75
N ASN A 10 -4.96 -6.88 4.46
CA ASN A 10 -5.41 -8.23 4.16
C ASN A 10 -6.93 -8.34 4.36
N ALA A 11 -7.47 -7.85 5.47
CA ALA A 11 -8.90 -7.84 5.74
C ALA A 11 -9.71 -7.10 4.65
N ILE A 12 -9.24 -5.92 4.23
CA ILE A 12 -9.85 -5.18 3.11
C ILE A 12 -9.76 -6.00 1.81
N ALA A 13 -8.59 -6.57 1.49
CA ALA A 13 -8.38 -7.29 0.25
C ALA A 13 -9.21 -8.59 0.16
N THR A 14 -9.45 -9.25 1.30
CA THR A 14 -10.22 -10.50 1.39
C THR A 14 -11.70 -10.28 1.66
N SER A 15 -12.17 -9.04 1.91
CA SER A 15 -13.58 -8.80 2.15
C SER A 15 -14.42 -9.28 0.95
N ALA A 16 -15.46 -10.05 1.22
CA ALA A 16 -16.52 -10.39 0.30
C ALA A 16 -17.78 -9.57 0.63
N LYS A 17 -18.81 -9.69 -0.20
CA LYS A 17 -20.05 -8.88 -0.06
C LYS A 17 -20.79 -9.17 1.26
N ASP A 18 -20.56 -10.35 1.81
CA ASP A 18 -21.17 -10.95 2.99
C ASP A 18 -20.24 -10.98 4.20
N THR A 19 -19.02 -10.44 4.09
CA THR A 19 -18.05 -10.47 5.20
C THR A 19 -17.73 -9.07 5.69
N GLU A 20 -17.70 -8.88 6.99
CA GLU A 20 -17.23 -7.63 7.60
C GLU A 20 -16.14 -7.91 8.62
N TYR A 21 -15.20 -6.98 8.73
CA TYR A 21 -14.12 -7.04 9.69
C TYR A 21 -14.26 -5.92 10.71
N TYR A 22 -13.95 -6.22 11.97
CA TYR A 22 -14.03 -5.32 13.11
C TYR A 22 -12.70 -5.37 13.86
N TYR A 23 -12.22 -4.21 14.29
CA TYR A 23 -11.09 -4.10 15.20
C TYR A 23 -11.59 -4.08 16.63
N ASP A 24 -11.06 -4.99 17.44
CA ASP A 24 -11.34 -5.06 18.87
C ASP A 24 -10.38 -4.13 19.64
N THR A 25 -10.93 -3.06 20.21
CA THR A 25 -10.14 -2.07 20.95
C THR A 25 -9.54 -2.57 22.27
N GLU A 26 -10.01 -3.69 22.82
CA GLU A 26 -9.46 -4.29 24.04
C GLU A 26 -8.32 -5.28 23.76
N THR A 27 -8.46 -6.11 22.71
CA THR A 27 -7.46 -7.15 22.38
C THR A 27 -6.45 -6.71 21.33
N GLY A 28 -6.84 -5.78 20.45
CA GLY A 28 -6.04 -5.34 19.30
C GLY A 28 -6.12 -6.26 18.10
N ASP A 29 -7.02 -7.24 18.14
CA ASP A 29 -7.21 -8.25 17.09
C ASP A 29 -8.31 -7.84 16.10
N LEU A 30 -8.32 -8.50 14.94
CA LEU A 30 -9.40 -8.39 13.96
C LEU A 30 -10.39 -9.54 14.10
N GLU A 31 -11.66 -9.19 14.29
CA GLU A 31 -12.80 -10.10 14.31
C GLU A 31 -13.54 -10.05 12.98
N MET A 32 -14.07 -11.19 12.52
CA MET A 32 -14.77 -11.31 11.23
C MET A 32 -16.17 -11.87 11.41
N THR A 33 -17.14 -11.24 10.71
CA THR A 33 -18.50 -11.75 10.56
C THR A 33 -18.74 -12.27 9.15
N ILE A 34 -19.67 -13.21 9.02
CA ILE A 34 -20.23 -13.68 7.74
C ILE A 34 -21.74 -13.59 7.84
N ASP A 35 -22.39 -12.86 6.93
CA ASP A 35 -23.83 -12.58 6.95
C ASP A 35 -24.32 -12.01 8.32
N GLY A 36 -23.45 -11.25 9.00
CA GLY A 36 -23.73 -10.69 10.33
C GLY A 36 -23.54 -11.67 11.50
N GLU A 37 -23.12 -12.92 11.26
CA GLU A 37 -22.80 -13.89 12.31
C GLU A 37 -21.28 -14.00 12.53
N ILE A 38 -20.81 -13.96 13.79
CA ILE A 38 -19.41 -14.20 14.11
C ILE A 38 -19.08 -15.68 13.90
N LEU A 39 -17.93 -15.95 13.26
CA LEU A 39 -17.35 -17.28 13.22
C LEU A 39 -16.94 -17.76 14.62
N GLY A 40 -17.78 -18.57 15.25
CA GLY A 40 -17.43 -19.35 16.45
C GLY A 40 -18.09 -18.90 17.75
N ASN A 41 -18.76 -17.73 17.80
CA ASN A 41 -19.48 -17.31 19.00
C ASN A 41 -20.78 -16.57 18.63
N ARG A 42 -21.92 -17.25 18.79
CA ARG A 42 -23.24 -16.80 18.26
C ARG A 42 -23.94 -15.71 19.09
N ASP A 43 -23.34 -15.28 20.20
CA ASP A 43 -24.00 -14.42 21.20
C ASP A 43 -23.38 -13.02 21.33
N ILE A 44 -22.37 -12.66 20.53
CA ILE A 44 -21.78 -11.31 20.55
C ILE A 44 -22.31 -10.53 19.35
N ASP A 45 -23.03 -9.44 19.62
CA ASP A 45 -23.44 -8.47 18.61
C ASP A 45 -22.33 -7.44 18.45
N LEU A 46 -21.47 -7.61 17.44
CA LEU A 46 -20.38 -6.67 17.14
C LEU A 46 -20.88 -5.32 16.62
N THR A 47 -22.15 -5.22 16.21
CA THR A 47 -22.66 -4.03 15.52
C THR A 47 -23.10 -2.92 16.47
N ASP A 48 -23.39 -3.25 17.72
CA ASP A 48 -23.91 -2.32 18.74
C ASP A 48 -22.93 -2.05 19.90
N ASP A 49 -21.72 -2.62 19.85
CA ASP A 49 -20.70 -2.46 20.89
C ASP A 49 -19.56 -1.53 20.42
N GLU A 50 -19.40 -0.40 21.11
CA GLU A 50 -18.36 0.62 20.84
C GLU A 50 -16.93 0.07 20.92
N ARG A 51 -16.75 -1.11 21.53
CA ARG A 51 -15.47 -1.84 21.52
C ARG A 51 -15.01 -2.23 20.12
N TYR A 52 -15.95 -2.50 19.20
CA TYR A 52 -15.67 -3.04 17.88
C TYR A 52 -15.82 -1.97 16.80
N ILE A 53 -14.70 -1.59 16.21
CA ILE A 53 -14.67 -0.57 15.17
C ILE A 53 -14.64 -1.26 13.81
N ARG A 54 -15.69 -1.09 13.01
CA ARG A 54 -15.78 -1.65 11.65
C ARG A 54 -14.67 -1.12 10.75
N LEU A 55 -13.97 -2.02 10.07
CA LEU A 55 -12.98 -1.70 9.05
C LEU A 55 -13.66 -1.18 7.77
N PRO A 56 -12.96 -0.38 6.94
CA PRO A 56 -13.44 -0.01 5.63
C PRO A 56 -13.65 -1.25 4.76
N ASP A 57 -14.69 -1.24 3.94
CA ASP A 57 -14.94 -2.32 2.99
C ASP A 57 -14.30 -2.00 1.62
N ARG A 58 -13.82 -3.03 0.91
CA ARG A 58 -13.33 -2.92 -0.47
C ARG A 58 -14.34 -2.30 -1.42
N TYR A 59 -15.64 -2.35 -1.12
CA TYR A 59 -16.70 -1.76 -1.95
C TYR A 59 -16.91 -0.26 -1.65
N GLU A 60 -16.46 0.23 -0.49
CA GLU A 60 -16.35 1.67 -0.21
C GLU A 60 -15.13 2.27 -0.94
N LEU A 61 -14.14 1.42 -1.24
CA LEU A 61 -13.06 1.74 -2.17
C LEU A 61 -13.57 1.67 -3.59
N ASP A 62 -13.62 2.81 -4.27
CA ASP A 62 -14.04 2.90 -5.67
C ASP A 62 -13.03 2.16 -6.57
N GLU A 63 -13.21 0.85 -6.71
CA GLU A 63 -12.33 -0.03 -7.50
C GLU A 63 -12.29 0.45 -8.95
N LYS A 64 -13.40 0.99 -9.48
CA LYS A 64 -13.47 1.61 -10.80
C LYS A 64 -12.55 2.82 -10.90
N LYS A 65 -12.53 3.69 -9.90
CA LYS A 65 -11.58 4.80 -9.83
C LYS A 65 -10.14 4.30 -9.74
N MET A 66 -9.86 3.28 -8.92
CA MET A 66 -8.51 2.72 -8.79
C MET A 66 -7.97 2.17 -10.11
N VAL A 67 -8.76 1.35 -10.84
CA VAL A 67 -8.33 0.82 -12.14
C VAL A 67 -8.16 1.94 -13.17
N THR A 68 -9.03 2.96 -13.12
CA THR A 68 -8.95 4.12 -14.01
C THR A 68 -7.69 4.92 -13.76
N ASP A 69 -7.38 5.21 -12.50
CA ASP A 69 -6.21 6.00 -12.13
C ASP A 69 -4.91 5.22 -12.40
N PHE A 70 -4.88 3.91 -12.14
CA PHE A 70 -3.76 3.05 -12.54
C PHE A 70 -3.51 3.11 -14.06
N ALA A 71 -4.56 2.95 -14.87
CA ALA A 71 -4.46 3.00 -16.32
C ALA A 71 -3.92 4.35 -16.81
N ARG A 72 -4.37 5.47 -16.21
CA ARG A 72 -3.89 6.82 -16.56
C ARG A 72 -2.40 7.04 -16.27
N HIS A 73 -1.89 6.43 -15.20
CA HIS A 73 -0.49 6.57 -14.78
C HIS A 73 0.47 5.55 -15.43
N ALA A 74 -0.02 4.66 -16.29
CA ALA A 74 0.85 3.77 -17.05
C ALA A 74 1.76 4.57 -17.98
N ASP A 75 3.08 4.42 -17.82
CA ASP A 75 4.10 5.13 -18.61
C ASP A 75 4.00 4.79 -20.11
N ASP A 76 3.78 3.51 -20.44
CA ASP A 76 3.64 3.01 -21.81
C ASP A 76 2.31 3.49 -22.43
N PRO A 77 2.34 4.33 -23.49
CA PRO A 77 1.13 4.82 -24.15
C PRO A 77 0.24 3.73 -24.76
N VAL A 78 0.82 2.63 -25.22
CA VAL A 78 0.08 1.50 -25.80
C VAL A 78 -0.65 0.74 -24.71
N LEU A 79 0.04 0.45 -23.61
CA LEU A 79 -0.55 -0.15 -22.41
C LEU A 79 -1.69 0.72 -21.86
N ARG A 80 -1.43 2.01 -21.67
CA ARG A 80 -2.42 2.99 -21.19
C ARG A 80 -3.68 2.99 -22.05
N ALA A 81 -3.53 3.06 -23.38
CA ALA A 81 -4.68 3.07 -24.29
C ALA A 81 -5.51 1.78 -24.19
N LYS A 82 -4.85 0.60 -24.10
CA LYS A 82 -5.53 -0.69 -23.94
C LYS A 82 -6.31 -0.76 -22.62
N LEU A 83 -5.66 -0.39 -21.51
CA LEU A 83 -6.30 -0.43 -20.18
C LEU A 83 -7.52 0.51 -20.12
N LEU A 84 -7.39 1.73 -20.64
CA LEU A 84 -8.51 2.71 -20.65
C LEU A 84 -9.69 2.25 -21.52
N GLN A 85 -9.42 1.59 -22.66
CA GLN A 85 -10.47 1.03 -23.50
C GLN A 85 -11.28 -0.05 -22.77
N VAL A 86 -10.59 -0.92 -22.01
CA VAL A 86 -11.24 -1.98 -21.24
C VAL A 86 -12.12 -1.41 -20.13
N ILE A 87 -11.64 -0.37 -19.44
CA ILE A 87 -12.33 0.24 -18.31
C ILE A 87 -13.64 0.96 -18.72
N SER A 88 -13.78 1.35 -19.99
CA SER A 88 -15.03 1.95 -20.50
C SER A 88 -16.18 0.97 -20.73
N GLN A 89 -15.98 -0.34 -20.53
CA GLN A 89 -16.97 -1.38 -20.81
C GLN A 89 -17.82 -1.74 -19.58
N ASP A 90 -18.97 -2.37 -19.81
CA ASP A 90 -19.93 -2.75 -18.74
C ASP A 90 -19.32 -3.75 -17.73
N ASP A 91 -18.51 -4.72 -18.18
CA ASP A 91 -17.75 -5.65 -17.31
C ASP A 91 -16.27 -5.26 -17.18
N SER A 92 -16.04 -3.96 -17.00
CA SER A 92 -14.71 -3.33 -16.97
C SER A 92 -13.74 -3.93 -15.96
N LEU A 93 -14.23 -4.41 -14.80
CA LEU A 93 -13.36 -4.94 -13.74
C LEU A 93 -12.82 -6.33 -14.05
N ASN A 94 -13.65 -7.24 -14.57
CA ASN A 94 -13.17 -8.59 -14.95
C ASN A 94 -12.22 -8.50 -16.15
N LEU A 95 -12.62 -7.76 -17.18
CA LEU A 95 -11.78 -7.56 -18.37
C LEU A 95 -10.46 -6.87 -18.02
N PHE A 96 -10.47 -5.93 -17.08
CA PHE A 96 -9.24 -5.29 -16.61
C PHE A 96 -8.30 -6.30 -15.96
N ARG A 97 -8.82 -7.17 -15.08
CA ARG A 97 -8.01 -8.21 -14.41
C ARG A 97 -7.39 -9.19 -15.42
N GLU A 98 -8.17 -9.63 -16.42
CA GLU A 98 -7.66 -10.47 -17.52
C GLU A 98 -6.57 -9.74 -18.32
N THR A 99 -6.82 -8.48 -18.69
CA THR A 99 -5.85 -7.67 -19.46
C THR A 99 -4.55 -7.44 -18.70
N VAL A 100 -4.62 -7.21 -17.39
CA VAL A 100 -3.46 -7.05 -16.53
C VAL A 100 -2.60 -8.32 -16.49
N GLN A 101 -3.24 -9.49 -16.47
CA GLN A 101 -2.57 -10.79 -16.56
C GLN A 101 -1.92 -11.00 -17.93
N ASP A 102 -2.67 -10.79 -19.01
CA ASP A 102 -2.20 -11.01 -20.39
C ASP A 102 -1.03 -10.11 -20.78
N LEU A 103 -1.03 -8.87 -20.27
CA LEU A 103 0.03 -7.90 -20.54
C LEU A 103 1.21 -8.02 -19.56
N ASN A 104 1.18 -9.00 -18.64
CA ASN A 104 2.21 -9.24 -17.62
C ASN A 104 2.48 -8.00 -16.75
N VAL A 105 1.43 -7.24 -16.44
CA VAL A 105 1.49 -6.05 -15.57
C VAL A 105 0.87 -6.28 -14.19
N SER A 106 0.53 -7.53 -13.86
CA SER A 106 -0.05 -7.93 -12.56
C SER A 106 0.73 -7.41 -11.37
N VAL A 107 2.06 -7.50 -11.42
CA VAL A 107 2.92 -7.02 -10.34
C VAL A 107 2.76 -5.51 -10.10
N HIS A 108 2.69 -4.71 -11.17
CA HIS A 108 2.49 -3.27 -11.07
C HIS A 108 1.10 -2.92 -10.52
N TRP A 109 0.09 -3.66 -10.97
CA TRP A 109 -1.28 -3.51 -10.46
C TRP A 109 -1.37 -3.88 -8.97
N ASP A 110 -0.77 -5.00 -8.56
CA ASP A 110 -0.78 -5.45 -7.17
C ASP A 110 -0.12 -4.43 -6.24
N HIS A 111 1.01 -3.82 -6.65
CA HIS A 111 1.65 -2.75 -5.86
C HIS A 111 0.80 -1.48 -5.80
N TYR A 112 0.20 -1.08 -6.92
CA TYR A 112 -0.70 0.08 -6.95
C TYR A 112 -1.90 -0.13 -6.02
N ARG A 113 -2.52 -1.32 -6.08
CA ARG A 113 -3.65 -1.69 -5.23
C ARG A 113 -3.25 -1.75 -3.76
N GLU A 114 -2.12 -2.38 -3.43
CA GLU A 114 -1.60 -2.42 -2.05
C GLU A 114 -1.35 -1.01 -1.51
N ALA A 115 -0.75 -0.12 -2.30
CA ALA A 115 -0.51 1.27 -1.90
C ALA A 115 -1.82 2.03 -1.61
N ALA A 116 -2.86 1.81 -2.42
CA ALA A 116 -4.17 2.40 -2.20
C ALA A 116 -4.84 1.86 -0.92
N PHE A 117 -4.80 0.53 -0.69
CA PHE A 117 -5.33 -0.08 0.52
C PHE A 117 -4.58 0.34 1.76
N ARG A 118 -3.25 0.46 1.67
CA ARG A 118 -2.39 0.97 2.74
C ARG A 118 -2.79 2.38 3.15
N LYS A 119 -2.99 3.27 2.17
CA LYS A 119 -3.43 4.64 2.43
C LYS A 119 -4.75 4.67 3.20
N VAL A 120 -5.71 3.82 2.79
CA VAL A 120 -7.02 3.73 3.44
C VAL A 120 -6.89 3.17 4.86
N ALA A 121 -6.10 2.11 5.03
CA ALA A 121 -5.84 1.53 6.34
C ALA A 121 -5.22 2.55 7.29
N THR A 122 -4.23 3.34 6.83
CA THR A 122 -3.61 4.38 7.66
C THR A 122 -4.59 5.52 7.96
N GLU A 123 -5.36 6.00 6.98
CA GLU A 123 -6.36 7.06 7.20
C GLU A 123 -7.46 6.61 8.16
N TRP A 124 -7.86 5.33 8.11
CA TRP A 124 -8.82 4.76 9.04
C TRP A 124 -8.24 4.64 10.46
N CYS A 125 -6.98 4.22 10.63
CA CYS A 125 -6.34 4.22 11.94
C CYS A 125 -6.25 5.64 12.52
N ASP A 126 -5.80 6.61 11.71
CA ASP A 126 -5.69 8.02 12.11
C ASP A 126 -7.06 8.61 12.51
N TYR A 127 -8.12 8.28 11.78
CA TYR A 127 -9.49 8.75 12.09
C TYR A 127 -10.03 8.20 13.40
N ASN A 128 -9.66 6.96 13.76
CA ASN A 128 -10.13 6.27 14.95
C ASN A 128 -9.15 6.37 16.15
N ASP A 129 -8.06 7.15 16.02
CA ASP A 129 -7.01 7.30 17.04
C ASP A 129 -6.38 5.95 17.45
N ILE A 130 -6.15 5.08 16.45
CA ILE A 130 -5.55 3.74 16.63
C ILE A 130 -4.07 3.80 16.27
N ASP A 131 -3.20 3.46 17.23
CA ASP A 131 -1.77 3.28 16.97
C ASP A 131 -1.53 2.08 16.03
N TYR A 132 -0.59 2.21 15.10
CA TYR A 132 -0.30 1.15 14.14
C TYR A 132 1.19 1.04 13.77
N VAL A 133 1.58 -0.16 13.34
CA VAL A 133 2.88 -0.43 12.72
C VAL A 133 2.66 -0.69 11.23
N ASP A 134 3.45 0.01 10.40
CA ASP A 134 3.49 -0.22 8.95
C ASP A 134 4.87 -0.79 8.58
N GLU A 135 4.97 -2.13 8.51
CA GLU A 135 6.24 -2.82 8.28
C GLU A 135 6.79 -2.56 6.86
N ASN A 136 5.92 -2.27 5.89
CA ASN A 136 6.29 -2.03 4.50
C ASN A 136 6.58 -0.56 4.19
N ARG A 137 6.11 0.41 4.98
CA ARG A 137 6.42 1.85 4.82
C ARG A 137 7.92 2.13 4.93
N ASP A 138 8.60 1.42 5.80
CA ASP A 138 10.05 1.53 6.00
C ASP A 138 10.85 0.46 5.23
N ARG A 139 10.21 -0.31 4.35
CA ARG A 139 10.88 -1.41 3.65
C ARG A 139 11.72 -0.90 2.49
N VAL A 140 13.03 -0.94 2.71
CA VAL A 140 14.05 -0.67 1.71
C VAL A 140 14.40 -1.98 1.01
N ILE A 141 14.19 -2.04 -0.30
CA ILE A 141 14.44 -3.25 -1.11
C ILE A 141 15.87 -3.18 -1.64
N GLU A 142 16.71 -4.12 -1.20
CA GLU A 142 18.07 -4.27 -1.71
C GLU A 142 18.07 -4.61 -3.21
N GLY A 143 18.93 -3.95 -3.98
CA GLY A 143 19.04 -4.11 -5.43
C GLY A 143 18.03 -3.30 -6.24
N ALA A 144 16.93 -2.83 -5.63
CA ALA A 144 15.91 -2.02 -6.30
C ALA A 144 16.42 -0.62 -6.67
N VAL A 145 15.78 -0.03 -7.68
CA VAL A 145 15.99 1.37 -8.08
C VAL A 145 14.89 2.24 -7.49
N TYR A 146 15.30 3.32 -6.86
CA TYR A 146 14.44 4.36 -6.31
C TYR A 146 14.69 5.69 -7.04
N ARG A 147 13.65 6.51 -7.18
CA ARG A 147 13.72 7.87 -7.71
C ARG A 147 13.53 8.86 -6.56
N HIS A 148 14.52 9.71 -6.37
CA HIS A 148 14.38 10.82 -5.43
C HIS A 148 13.35 11.83 -5.98
N PHE A 149 12.60 12.52 -5.12
CA PHE A 149 11.59 13.52 -5.55
C PHE A 149 12.14 14.62 -6.48
N LYS A 150 13.47 14.82 -6.51
CA LYS A 150 14.18 15.70 -7.46
C LYS A 150 14.49 15.06 -8.82
N GLY A 151 13.93 13.89 -9.12
CA GLY A 151 14.03 13.20 -10.41
C GLY A 151 15.21 12.23 -10.59
N LYS A 152 16.28 12.32 -9.79
CA LYS A 152 17.45 11.44 -9.92
C LYS A 152 17.16 10.01 -9.46
N LYS A 153 17.72 9.01 -10.17
CA LYS A 153 17.58 7.58 -9.88
C LYS A 153 18.79 7.04 -9.11
N TYR A 154 18.52 6.12 -8.19
CA TYR A 154 19.49 5.51 -7.31
C TYR A 154 19.21 4.03 -7.14
N ARG A 155 20.24 3.19 -7.13
CA ARG A 155 20.12 1.77 -6.76
C ARG A 155 20.45 1.59 -5.29
N VAL A 156 19.57 0.95 -4.54
CA VAL A 156 19.84 0.56 -3.16
C VAL A 156 20.76 -0.65 -3.15
N LEU A 157 21.81 -0.59 -2.34
CA LEU A 157 22.78 -1.67 -2.15
C LEU A 157 22.55 -2.44 -0.86
N GLY A 158 21.81 -1.88 0.10
CA GLY A 158 21.45 -2.54 1.34
C GLY A 158 21.17 -1.55 2.47
N VAL A 159 20.88 -2.08 3.66
CA VAL A 159 20.73 -1.31 4.90
C VAL A 159 21.88 -1.66 5.83
N ALA A 160 22.60 -0.65 6.29
CA ALA A 160 23.70 -0.77 7.26
C ALA A 160 23.25 -0.27 8.64
N LYS A 161 23.94 -0.70 9.71
CA LYS A 161 23.81 -0.09 11.04
C LYS A 161 24.99 0.84 11.29
N HIS A 162 24.70 2.08 11.67
CA HIS A 162 25.72 3.04 12.08
C HIS A 162 26.32 2.58 13.42
N SER A 163 27.63 2.33 13.47
CA SER A 163 28.29 1.67 14.60
C SER A 163 28.16 2.41 15.92
N GLU A 164 28.11 3.73 15.87
CA GLU A 164 28.15 4.61 17.04
C GLU A 164 26.77 4.90 17.61
N THR A 165 25.73 4.82 16.77
CA THR A 165 24.36 5.21 17.13
C THR A 165 23.36 4.05 17.01
N LEU A 166 23.76 2.96 16.37
CA LEU A 166 22.92 1.82 15.97
C LEU A 166 21.76 2.21 15.02
N GLU A 167 21.77 3.43 14.48
CA GLU A 167 20.76 3.89 13.53
C GLU A 167 20.90 3.13 12.20
N GLU A 168 19.76 2.74 11.61
CA GLU A 168 19.73 2.13 10.28
C GLU A 168 19.97 3.18 9.19
N LEU A 169 20.94 2.91 8.31
CA LEU A 169 21.30 3.72 7.15
C LEU A 169 21.03 2.96 5.86
N VAL A 170 20.37 3.60 4.90
CA VAL A 170 20.25 3.08 3.53
C VAL A 170 21.52 3.42 2.78
N ILE A 171 22.18 2.39 2.25
CA ILE A 171 23.34 2.53 1.37
C ILE A 171 22.85 2.44 -0.06
N TYR A 172 23.07 3.50 -0.84
CA TYR A 172 22.57 3.57 -2.21
C TYR A 172 23.55 4.29 -3.14
N GLN A 173 23.47 3.98 -4.44
CA GLN A 173 24.37 4.47 -5.47
C GLN A 173 23.62 5.28 -6.52
N SER A 174 24.18 6.42 -6.92
CA SER A 174 23.74 7.18 -8.10
C SER A 174 23.74 6.30 -9.35
N MET A 175 22.68 6.37 -10.15
CA MET A 175 22.68 5.71 -11.47
C MET A 175 23.37 6.54 -12.56
N ASP A 176 23.80 7.78 -12.26
CA ASP A 176 24.57 8.63 -13.17
C ASP A 176 26.00 8.07 -13.40
N ALA A 177 26.78 8.71 -14.29
CA ALA A 177 28.12 8.25 -14.68
C ALA A 177 29.15 8.26 -13.53
N ASP A 178 28.94 9.10 -12.52
CA ASP A 178 29.83 9.27 -11.36
C ASP A 178 29.67 8.18 -10.29
N LYS A 179 28.57 7.41 -10.32
CA LYS A 179 28.30 6.26 -9.44
C LYS A 179 28.55 6.52 -7.95
N VAL A 180 28.30 7.76 -7.50
CA VAL A 180 28.52 8.18 -6.11
C VAL A 180 27.68 7.33 -5.16
N LEU A 181 28.33 6.87 -4.08
CA LEU A 181 27.70 6.16 -2.98
C LEU A 181 27.27 7.12 -1.88
N TRP A 182 26.08 6.87 -1.33
CA TRP A 182 25.47 7.64 -0.27
C TRP A 182 25.05 6.72 0.87
N ALA A 183 25.10 7.27 2.09
CA ALA A 183 24.49 6.69 3.28
C ALA A 183 23.51 7.71 3.85
N ARG A 184 22.28 7.30 4.16
CA ARG A 184 21.24 8.19 4.71
C ARG A 184 20.42 7.45 5.76
N PRO A 185 20.00 8.09 6.86
CA PRO A 185 19.06 7.50 7.81
C PRO A 185 17.85 6.89 7.11
N LYS A 186 17.52 5.64 7.43
CA LYS A 186 16.40 4.90 6.84
C LYS A 186 15.08 5.63 7.01
N LYS A 187 14.82 6.16 8.20
CA LYS A 187 13.66 7.02 8.47
C LYS A 187 13.59 8.24 7.54
N MET A 188 14.72 8.86 7.22
CA MET A 188 14.77 9.98 6.27
C MET A 188 14.70 9.53 4.81
N PHE A 189 15.02 8.28 4.51
CA PHE A 189 14.90 7.72 3.16
C PHE A 189 13.42 7.39 2.87
N CYS A 190 12.75 6.74 3.82
CA CYS A 190 11.34 6.34 3.77
C CYS A 190 10.35 7.46 4.15
N SER A 191 10.84 8.68 4.40
CA SER A 191 9.97 9.82 4.72
C SER A 191 9.24 10.37 3.48
N LYS A 192 8.07 10.97 3.69
CA LYS A 192 7.43 11.83 2.70
C LYS A 192 7.99 13.25 2.69
N VAL A 193 7.70 13.97 1.60
CA VAL A 193 7.97 15.40 1.41
C VAL A 193 6.77 16.06 0.76
N THR A 194 6.49 17.31 1.12
CA THR A 194 5.50 18.13 0.43
C THR A 194 6.14 18.80 -0.79
N VAL A 195 5.63 18.52 -1.98
CA VAL A 195 6.05 19.14 -3.24
C VAL A 195 4.80 19.65 -3.94
N ASP A 196 4.75 20.96 -4.20
CA ASP A 196 3.59 21.63 -4.83
C ASP A 196 2.25 21.41 -4.10
N GLY A 197 2.31 21.27 -2.76
CA GLY A 197 1.12 21.03 -1.92
C GLY A 197 0.68 19.56 -1.85
N GLU A 198 1.34 18.66 -2.58
CA GLU A 198 1.08 17.22 -2.55
C GLU A 198 2.14 16.51 -1.70
N GLU A 199 1.72 15.54 -0.88
CA GLU A 199 2.65 14.63 -0.22
C GLU A 199 3.15 13.56 -1.19
N LYS A 200 4.48 13.44 -1.29
CA LYS A 200 5.17 12.45 -2.14
C LYS A 200 6.24 11.73 -1.33
N GLU A 201 6.52 10.48 -1.67
CA GLU A 201 7.66 9.77 -1.10
C GLU A 201 8.96 10.50 -1.45
N ARG A 202 9.87 10.66 -0.48
CA ARG A 202 11.19 11.25 -0.76
C ARG A 202 11.94 10.41 -1.79
N PHE A 203 11.82 9.08 -1.66
CA PHE A 203 12.37 8.09 -2.57
C PHE A 203 11.27 7.11 -2.98
N GLU A 204 10.78 7.25 -4.20
CA GLU A 204 9.76 6.39 -4.79
C GLU A 204 10.42 5.15 -5.41
N LEU A 205 9.91 3.94 -5.15
CA LEU A 205 10.36 2.71 -5.80
C LEU A 205 9.99 2.75 -7.28
N VAL A 206 10.95 2.54 -8.19
CA VAL A 206 10.72 2.57 -9.65
C VAL A 206 11.10 1.29 -10.38
N GLU A 207 11.94 0.43 -9.79
CA GLU A 207 12.34 -0.85 -10.37
C GLU A 207 12.70 -1.83 -9.24
N ARG A 208 12.17 -3.05 -9.26
CA ARG A 208 12.58 -4.12 -8.35
C ARG A 208 13.84 -4.82 -8.91
N PRO A 209 14.68 -5.45 -8.06
CA PRO A 209 15.90 -6.15 -8.49
C PRO A 209 15.64 -7.27 -9.51
#